data_AF-A0A1Q7CZ80-F1
#
_entry.id   AF-A0A1Q7CZ80-F1
#
_cell.length_a   1.000
_cell.length_b   1.000
_cell.length_c   1.000
_cell.angle_alpha   90.00
_cell.angle_beta   90.00
_cell.angle_gamma   90.00
#
_symmetry.space_group_name_H-M   'P 1'
#
loop_
_entity.id
_entity.type
_entity.pdbx_description
1 polymer ?
#
loop_
_entity_poly.entity_id
_entity_poly.type
_entity_poly.pdbx_seq_one_letter_code
_entity_poly.pdbx_strand_id
1 'polypeptide(L)'
;MASLAIPYAVVQEYRFLFSLFPFLIIFATIPIQRVIKYGFRTFTFSDKQKYLAMVIVLAIVFVMGALFVLRYEKMDRGEVKEEIEFAKFIENNLKGKLMDAGYNVAYLPYVNLEETPDGIKTYNINRGKLPFQGFPYTTGNVTLTSIYGASVEDIVSSGEKYNLKYIAINQKGAVFFKFLDDIYDHQEKYPYLTKVYDSAEQGFKKFKVKVFEINYDKFHKLAIIG
;
A
#
# COMPACT_ATOMS: atom_id res chain seq x y z
N MET A 1 2.21 28.03 -4.34
CA MET A 1 1.89 26.60 -4.56
C MET A 1 3.03 25.86 -5.24
N ALA A 2 3.61 26.35 -6.35
CA ALA A 2 4.73 25.68 -7.03
C ALA A 2 6.02 25.55 -6.20
N SER A 3 6.36 26.50 -5.31
CA SER A 3 7.59 26.41 -4.50
C SER A 3 7.52 25.43 -3.32
N LEU A 4 6.34 24.96 -2.95
CA LEU A 4 6.14 23.93 -1.91
C LEU A 4 6.19 22.50 -2.49
N ALA A 5 6.09 22.36 -3.82
CA ALA A 5 6.24 21.07 -4.49
C ALA A 5 7.69 20.58 -4.52
N ILE A 6 8.65 21.51 -4.54
CA ILE A 6 10.09 21.20 -4.57
C ILE A 6 10.55 20.46 -3.30
N PRO A 7 10.26 20.91 -2.07
CA PRO A 7 10.62 20.11 -0.88
C PRO A 7 9.87 18.77 -0.85
N TYR A 8 8.66 18.70 -1.39
CA TYR A 8 7.88 17.45 -1.45
C TYR A 8 8.53 16.39 -2.37
N ALA A 9 9.21 16.81 -3.43
CA ALA A 9 9.93 15.93 -4.35
C ALA A 9 11.37 15.64 -3.91
N VAL A 10 11.99 16.52 -3.13
CA VAL A 10 13.41 16.43 -2.74
C VAL A 10 13.60 15.76 -1.38
N VAL A 11 12.65 15.91 -0.45
CA VAL A 11 12.78 15.39 0.91
C VAL A 11 12.18 13.99 1.00
N GLN A 12 13.03 12.99 1.16
CA GLN A 12 12.62 11.58 1.29
C GLN A 12 11.98 11.25 2.65
N GLU A 13 12.26 12.03 3.71
CA GLU A 13 11.73 11.80 5.04
C GLU A 13 10.64 12.82 5.44
N TYR A 14 9.44 12.32 5.71
CA TYR A 14 8.29 13.12 6.14
C TYR A 14 8.53 13.95 7.41
N ARG A 15 9.56 13.64 8.20
CA ARG A 15 9.88 14.35 9.45
C ARG A 15 10.30 15.79 9.23
N PHE A 16 10.93 16.11 8.10
CA PHE A 16 11.34 17.49 7.81
C PHE A 16 10.15 18.40 7.45
N LEU A 17 8.97 17.83 7.17
CA LEU A 17 7.73 18.62 7.02
C LEU A 17 7.32 19.28 8.34
N PHE A 18 7.72 18.73 9.49
CA PHE A 18 7.38 19.33 10.79
C PHE A 18 7.97 20.74 10.94
N SER A 19 9.15 21.00 10.38
CA SER A 19 9.79 22.31 10.39
C SER A 19 9.04 23.35 9.55
N LEU A 20 8.19 22.93 8.60
CA LEU A 20 7.39 23.84 7.76
C LEU A 20 6.07 24.26 8.43
N PHE A 21 5.56 23.49 9.41
CA PHE A 21 4.31 23.80 10.09
C PHE A 21 4.21 25.22 10.66
N PRO A 22 5.20 25.78 11.38
CA PRO A 22 5.08 27.14 11.91
C PRO A 22 4.85 28.18 10.81
N PHE A 23 5.53 28.04 9.67
CA PHE A 23 5.36 28.95 8.53
C PHE A 23 3.99 28.77 7.86
N LEU A 24 3.55 27.51 7.67
CA LEU A 24 2.24 27.22 7.09
C LEU A 24 1.08 27.74 7.97
N ILE A 25 1.20 27.64 9.29
CA ILE A 25 0.22 28.18 10.24
C ILE A 25 0.13 29.71 10.12
N ILE A 26 1.28 30.40 10.04
CA ILE A 26 1.30 31.86 9.87
C ILE A 26 0.69 32.25 8.52
N PHE A 27 1.08 31.58 7.43
CA PHE A 27 0.53 31.84 6.09
C PHE A 27 -0.97 31.53 5.99
N ALA A 28 -1.49 30.55 6.75
CA ALA A 28 -2.91 30.23 6.79
C ALA A 28 -3.72 31.26 7.59
N THR A 29 -3.17 31.77 8.69
CA THR A 29 -3.88 32.70 9.60
C THR A 29 -4.03 34.11 9.03
N ILE A 30 -3.07 34.61 8.24
CA ILE A 30 -3.11 35.96 7.66
C ILE A 30 -4.32 36.17 6.71
N PRO A 31 -4.59 35.29 5.71
CA PRO A 31 -5.77 35.40 4.86
C PRO A 31 -7.08 35.26 5.63
N ILE A 32 -7.15 34.34 6.60
CA ILE A 32 -8.34 34.14 7.45
C ILE A 32 -8.67 35.43 8.20
N GLN A 33 -7.67 36.06 8.82
CA GLN A 33 -7.83 37.34 9.51
C GLN A 33 -8.31 38.44 8.54
N ARG A 34 -7.77 38.48 7.31
CA ARG A 34 -8.12 39.48 6.30
C ARG A 34 -9.55 39.33 5.80
N VAL A 35 -10.00 38.10 5.52
CA VAL A 35 -11.37 37.79 5.09
C VAL A 35 -12.38 38.16 6.17
N ILE A 36 -12.07 37.89 7.44
CA ILE A 36 -12.99 38.18 8.55
C ILE A 36 -13.07 39.69 8.82
N LYS A 37 -11.94 40.40 8.75
CA LYS A 37 -11.90 41.86 9.02
C LYS A 37 -12.50 42.69 7.88
N TYR A 38 -12.30 42.29 6.62
CA TYR A 38 -12.65 43.11 5.46
C TYR A 38 -13.53 42.41 4.41
N GLY A 39 -13.61 41.08 4.41
CA GLY A 39 -14.27 40.29 3.37
C GLY A 39 -15.79 40.19 3.51
N PHE A 40 -16.34 40.30 4.72
CA PHE A 40 -17.80 40.28 4.94
C PHE A 40 -18.48 41.63 4.68
N ARG A 41 -17.98 42.46 3.77
CA ARG A 41 -18.55 43.80 3.52
C ARG A 41 -19.99 43.76 3.00
N THR A 42 -20.40 42.63 2.41
CA THR A 42 -21.77 42.33 1.93
C THR A 42 -22.73 41.98 3.07
N PHE A 43 -22.23 41.63 4.26
CA PHE A 43 -23.02 41.27 5.44
C PHE A 43 -22.72 42.25 6.58
N THR A 44 -23.70 42.99 7.06
CA THR A 44 -23.53 43.96 8.17
C THR A 44 -23.39 43.25 9.53
N PHE A 45 -22.31 42.48 9.70
CA PHE A 45 -21.97 41.84 10.97
C PHE A 45 -21.31 42.83 11.93
N SER A 46 -21.75 42.83 13.19
CA SER A 46 -21.06 43.48 14.29
C SER A 46 -19.71 42.80 14.60
N ASP A 47 -18.79 43.49 15.29
CA ASP A 47 -17.47 42.92 15.59
C ASP A 47 -17.54 41.66 16.47
N LYS A 48 -18.55 41.55 17.34
CA LYS A 48 -18.83 40.32 18.10
C LYS A 48 -19.22 39.15 17.19
N GLN A 49 -20.02 39.40 16.15
CA GLN A 49 -20.43 38.38 15.19
C GLN A 49 -19.28 37.94 14.29
N LYS A 50 -18.38 38.85 13.92
CA LYS A 50 -17.15 38.51 13.17
C LYS A 50 -16.22 37.60 13.97
N TYR A 51 -16.03 37.89 15.27
CA TYR A 51 -15.24 37.03 16.15
C TYR A 51 -15.88 35.65 16.33
N LEU A 52 -17.20 35.60 16.53
CA LEU A 52 -17.94 34.34 16.60
C LEU A 52 -17.78 33.51 15.32
N ALA A 53 -17.88 34.14 14.15
CA ALA A 53 -17.66 33.50 12.86
C ALA A 53 -16.23 32.94 12.73
N MET A 54 -15.22 33.63 13.26
CA MET A 54 -13.83 33.14 13.29
C MET A 54 -13.71 31.83 14.07
N VAL A 55 -14.27 31.80 15.28
CA VAL A 55 -14.23 30.63 16.15
C VAL A 55 -14.94 29.45 15.50
N ILE A 56 -16.08 29.69 14.84
CA ILE A 56 -16.82 28.64 14.12
C ILE A 56 -15.99 28.07 12.96
N VAL A 57 -15.37 28.92 12.12
CA VAL A 57 -14.54 28.45 11.00
C VAL A 57 -13.37 27.62 11.50
N LEU A 58 -12.68 28.07 12.57
CA LEU A 58 -11.59 27.31 13.17
C LEU A 58 -12.05 25.97 13.75
N ALA A 59 -13.22 25.95 14.41
CA ALA A 59 -13.81 24.71 14.92
C ALA A 59 -14.14 23.73 13.79
N ILE A 60 -14.69 24.20 12.66
CA ILE A 60 -14.97 23.37 11.49
C ILE A 60 -13.67 22.78 10.93
N VAL A 61 -12.63 23.59 10.75
CA VAL A 61 -11.31 23.11 10.26
C VAL A 61 -10.72 22.06 11.20
N PHE A 62 -10.82 22.28 12.51
CA PHE A 62 -10.34 21.33 13.51
C PHE A 62 -11.13 20.01 13.47
N VAL A 63 -12.46 20.07 13.42
CA VAL A 63 -13.32 18.88 13.32
C VAL A 63 -13.04 18.12 12.04
N MET A 64 -12.92 18.80 10.89
CA MET A 64 -12.55 18.14 9.63
C MET A 64 -11.16 17.50 9.71
N GLY A 65 -10.18 18.15 10.34
CA GLY A 65 -8.86 17.58 10.59
C GLY A 65 -8.90 16.33 11.48
N ALA A 66 -9.67 16.37 12.57
CA ALA A 66 -9.85 15.23 13.46
C ALA A 66 -10.55 14.06 12.75
N LEU A 67 -11.62 14.33 11.99
CA LEU A 67 -12.31 13.32 11.19
C LEU A 67 -11.39 12.71 10.13
N PHE A 68 -10.50 13.51 9.53
CA PHE A 68 -9.52 13.03 8.57
C PHE A 68 -8.52 12.06 9.22
N VAL A 69 -7.99 12.38 10.41
CA VAL A 69 -7.08 11.49 11.15
C VAL A 69 -7.78 10.19 11.53
N LEU A 70 -9.05 10.24 11.94
CA LEU A 70 -9.83 9.05 12.29
C LEU A 70 -10.09 8.12 11.09
N ARG A 71 -10.03 8.62 9.86
CA ARG A 71 -10.17 7.80 8.64
C ARG A 71 -8.92 7.01 8.29
N TYR A 72 -7.74 7.38 8.80
CA TYR A 72 -6.56 6.55 8.61
C TYR A 72 -6.71 5.31 9.46
N GLU A 73 -6.81 4.15 8.81
CA GLU A 73 -6.80 2.86 9.48
C GLU A 73 -5.59 2.78 10.40
N LYS A 74 -5.83 2.52 11.68
CA LYS A 74 -4.74 2.26 12.62
C LYS A 74 -4.06 0.97 12.18
N MET A 75 -2.76 1.07 11.89
CA MET A 75 -1.93 -0.09 11.59
C MET A 75 -2.05 -1.11 12.73
N ASP A 76 -2.67 -2.25 12.43
CA ASP A 76 -2.91 -3.30 13.40
C ASP A 76 -1.65 -4.12 13.60
N ARG A 77 -1.02 -4.02 14.77
CA ARG A 77 0.24 -4.73 15.05
C ARG A 77 0.13 -6.24 14.84
N GLY A 78 -1.06 -6.82 15.03
CA GLY A 78 -1.29 -8.25 14.79
C GLY A 78 -1.24 -8.59 13.30
N GLU A 79 -1.88 -7.76 12.46
CA GLU A 79 -1.87 -7.93 11.01
C GLU A 79 -0.46 -7.75 10.44
N VAL A 80 0.27 -6.72 10.90
CA VAL A 80 1.67 -6.49 10.48
C VAL A 80 2.57 -7.67 10.80
N LYS A 81 2.37 -8.32 11.95
CA LYS A 81 3.13 -9.51 12.33
C LYS A 81 2.85 -10.67 11.37
N GLU A 82 1.59 -10.90 11.03
CA GLU A 82 1.16 -11.91 10.07
C GLU A 82 1.73 -11.62 8.67
N GLU A 83 1.72 -10.37 8.22
CA GLU A 83 2.30 -9.95 6.95
C GLU A 83 3.82 -10.21 6.88
N ILE A 84 4.55 -9.93 7.96
CA ILE A 84 5.99 -10.24 8.06
C ILE A 84 6.23 -11.75 8.06
N GLU A 85 5.40 -12.53 8.73
CA GLU A 85 5.51 -14.00 8.76
C GLU A 85 5.23 -14.61 7.39
N PHE A 86 4.22 -14.13 6.69
CA PHE A 86 3.96 -14.49 5.29
C PHE A 86 5.14 -14.14 4.37
N ALA A 87 5.71 -12.96 4.56
CA ALA A 87 6.84 -12.52 3.76
C ALA A 87 8.09 -13.40 4.01
N LYS A 88 8.32 -13.86 5.25
CA LYS A 88 9.33 -14.90 5.57
C LYS A 88 9.00 -16.24 4.91
N PHE A 89 7.73 -16.63 4.82
CA PHE A 89 7.34 -17.83 4.09
C PHE A 89 7.74 -17.73 2.62
N ILE A 90 7.45 -16.61 1.95
CA ILE A 90 7.82 -16.36 0.55
C ILE A 90 9.33 -16.54 0.35
N GLU A 91 10.14 -15.86 1.16
CA GLU A 91 11.60 -15.86 1.01
C GLU A 91 12.20 -17.26 1.20
N ASN A 92 11.70 -18.02 2.19
CA ASN A 92 12.28 -19.30 2.57
C ASN A 92 11.76 -20.49 1.73
N ASN A 93 10.54 -20.41 1.20
CA ASN A 93 9.87 -21.58 0.58
C ASN A 93 9.63 -21.42 -0.93
N LEU A 94 9.52 -20.19 -1.44
CA LEU A 94 9.23 -19.97 -2.86
C LEU A 94 10.52 -19.70 -3.64
N LYS A 95 10.53 -20.13 -4.91
CA LYS A 95 11.65 -19.91 -5.85
C LYS A 95 11.12 -19.58 -7.23
N GLY A 96 11.44 -18.40 -7.75
CA GLY A 96 10.98 -17.93 -9.07
C GLY A 96 10.29 -16.57 -9.01
N LYS A 97 9.44 -16.28 -9.99
CA LYS A 97 8.74 -15.00 -10.08
C LYS A 97 7.35 -15.06 -9.46
N LEU A 98 7.05 -14.08 -8.63
CA LEU A 98 5.77 -13.88 -7.96
C LEU A 98 5.10 -12.63 -8.53
N MET A 99 3.81 -12.74 -8.86
CA MET A 99 3.00 -11.63 -9.34
C MET A 99 2.83 -10.57 -8.24
N ASP A 100 3.26 -9.34 -8.53
CA ASP A 100 2.96 -8.19 -7.67
C ASP A 100 1.58 -7.63 -8.02
N ALA A 101 0.66 -7.74 -7.07
CA ALA A 101 -0.71 -7.23 -7.17
C ALA A 101 -1.03 -6.20 -6.07
N GLY A 102 0.01 -5.62 -5.44
CA GLY A 102 -0.12 -4.62 -4.38
C GLY A 102 -0.08 -5.21 -2.97
N TYR A 103 -1.22 -5.25 -2.28
CA TYR A 103 -1.30 -5.63 -0.86
C TYR A 103 -0.87 -7.06 -0.55
N ASN A 104 -0.79 -7.93 -1.55
CA ASN A 104 -0.37 -9.31 -1.40
C ASN A 104 1.12 -9.44 -1.03
N VAL A 105 1.98 -8.49 -1.39
CA VAL A 105 3.45 -8.56 -1.17
C VAL A 105 4.05 -7.31 -0.53
N ALA A 106 3.20 -6.42 0.01
CA ALA A 106 3.60 -5.12 0.55
C ALA A 106 4.68 -5.19 1.64
N TYR A 107 4.69 -6.27 2.43
CA TYR A 107 5.66 -6.46 3.52
C TYR A 107 6.93 -7.22 3.12
N LEU A 108 6.99 -7.73 1.89
CA LEU A 108 8.13 -8.48 1.38
C LEU A 108 9.46 -7.71 1.46
N PRO A 109 9.49 -6.39 1.18
CA PRO A 109 10.72 -5.62 1.31
C PRO A 109 11.24 -5.45 2.75
N TYR A 110 10.41 -5.76 3.75
CA TYR A 110 10.71 -5.52 5.17
C TYR A 110 11.16 -6.77 5.92
N VAL A 111 11.23 -7.94 5.26
CA VAL A 111 11.70 -9.18 5.88
C VAL A 111 13.16 -9.08 6.33
N ASN A 112 13.95 -8.27 5.61
CA ASN A 112 15.37 -8.03 5.87
C ASN A 112 15.65 -6.91 6.87
N LEU A 113 14.64 -6.44 7.62
CA LEU A 113 14.86 -5.53 8.73
C LEU A 113 15.46 -6.31 9.91
N GLU A 114 16.72 -6.04 10.22
CA GLU A 114 17.39 -6.56 11.41
C GLU A 114 17.02 -5.70 12.60
N GLU A 115 16.51 -6.33 13.65
CA GLU A 115 16.28 -5.70 14.94
C GLU A 115 17.60 -5.68 15.70
N THR A 116 18.17 -4.49 15.90
CA THR A 116 19.41 -4.31 16.63
C THR A 116 19.20 -4.59 18.12
N PRO A 117 20.25 -4.87 18.91
CA PRO A 117 20.14 -5.17 20.34
C PRO A 117 19.43 -4.08 21.17
N ASP A 118 19.46 -2.84 20.68
CA ASP A 118 18.79 -1.65 21.22
C ASP A 118 17.35 -1.45 20.70
N GLY A 119 16.81 -2.41 19.95
CA GLY A 119 15.42 -2.42 19.47
C GLY A 119 15.17 -1.54 18.24
N ILE A 120 16.22 -1.05 17.58
CA ILE A 120 16.11 -0.26 16.35
C ILE A 120 16.07 -1.22 15.16
N LYS A 121 15.06 -1.09 14.30
CA LYS A 121 15.00 -1.86 13.06
C LYS A 121 15.86 -1.19 12.00
N THR A 122 16.95 -1.83 11.62
CA THR A 122 17.87 -1.35 10.58
C THR A 122 17.78 -2.23 9.34
N TYR A 123 17.94 -1.63 8.16
CA TYR A 123 17.98 -2.38 6.91
C TYR A 123 19.39 -2.90 6.69
N ASN A 124 19.56 -4.22 6.56
CA ASN A 124 20.87 -4.78 6.23
C ASN A 124 21.22 -4.46 4.76
N ILE A 125 22.04 -3.44 4.56
CA ILE A 125 22.49 -2.92 3.26
C ILE A 125 23.26 -4.00 2.46
N ASN A 126 23.86 -4.98 3.14
CA ASN A 126 24.63 -6.05 2.51
C ASN A 126 23.77 -7.18 1.92
N ARG A 127 22.45 -7.20 2.15
CA ARG A 127 21.54 -8.27 1.68
C ARG A 127 20.66 -7.89 0.48
N GLY A 128 20.80 -6.69 -0.08
CA GLY A 128 20.13 -6.33 -1.34
C GLY A 128 19.84 -4.84 -1.53
N LYS A 129 19.23 -4.51 -2.68
CA LYS A 129 18.76 -3.15 -3.00
C LYS A 129 17.70 -2.70 -1.99
N LEU A 130 17.69 -1.42 -1.62
CA LEU A 130 16.65 -0.85 -0.76
C LEU A 130 15.25 -1.17 -1.29
N PRO A 131 14.22 -1.32 -0.42
CA PRO A 131 12.82 -1.58 -0.78
C PRO A 131 12.25 -0.69 -1.90
N PHE A 132 12.84 0.48 -2.07
CA PHE A 132 12.35 1.56 -2.93
C PHE A 132 13.25 1.79 -4.17
N GLN A 133 14.29 0.98 -4.40
CA GLN A 133 15.31 1.20 -5.45
C GLN A 133 15.25 0.23 -6.64
N GLY A 134 14.04 -0.15 -7.07
CA GLY A 134 13.83 -0.63 -8.42
C GLY A 134 12.96 -1.88 -8.51
N PHE A 135 11.94 -1.77 -9.37
CA PHE A 135 11.26 -2.91 -9.93
C PHE A 135 12.10 -3.48 -11.08
N PRO A 136 12.26 -4.82 -11.19
CA PRO A 136 11.72 -5.84 -10.30
C PRO A 136 12.47 -5.94 -8.96
N TYR A 137 11.74 -6.09 -7.85
CA TYR A 137 12.31 -6.31 -6.52
C TYR A 137 12.61 -7.80 -6.31
N THR A 138 13.84 -8.13 -5.92
CA THR A 138 14.25 -9.50 -5.64
C THR A 138 14.63 -9.64 -4.16
N THR A 139 14.05 -10.62 -3.48
CA THR A 139 14.43 -11.02 -2.12
C THR A 139 14.66 -12.53 -2.08
N GLY A 140 15.81 -12.95 -1.55
CA GLY A 140 16.23 -14.36 -1.62
C GLY A 140 16.15 -14.90 -3.05
N ASN A 141 15.35 -15.95 -3.24
CA ASN A 141 15.13 -16.62 -4.54
C ASN A 141 13.83 -16.19 -5.24
N VAL A 142 13.17 -15.14 -4.75
CA VAL A 142 11.89 -14.67 -5.28
C VAL A 142 12.07 -13.30 -5.92
N THR A 143 11.53 -13.14 -7.14
CA THR A 143 11.50 -11.85 -7.85
C THR A 143 10.06 -11.41 -8.07
N LEU A 144 9.70 -10.26 -7.52
CA LEU A 144 8.42 -9.61 -7.79
C LEU A 144 8.38 -9.13 -9.23
N THR A 145 7.33 -9.49 -9.95
CA THR A 145 7.11 -9.11 -11.36
C THR A 145 5.67 -8.64 -11.51
N SER A 146 5.48 -7.53 -12.23
CA SER A 146 4.14 -7.06 -12.62
C SER A 146 3.90 -7.41 -14.08
N ILE A 147 2.84 -8.19 -14.33
CA ILE A 147 2.36 -8.52 -15.68
C ILE A 147 1.00 -7.89 -15.87
N TYR A 148 0.86 -7.09 -16.91
CA TYR A 148 -0.41 -6.47 -17.26
C TYR A 148 -1.25 -7.44 -18.09
N GLY A 149 -2.55 -7.51 -17.79
CA GLY A 149 -3.54 -8.31 -18.51
C GLY A 149 -4.96 -7.84 -18.18
N ALA A 150 -5.94 -8.20 -19.01
CA ALA A 150 -7.34 -7.87 -18.78
C ALA A 150 -8.11 -8.99 -18.05
N SER A 151 -7.55 -10.20 -18.02
CA SER A 151 -8.10 -11.38 -17.32
C SER A 151 -7.01 -12.20 -16.62
N VAL A 152 -7.43 -13.22 -15.86
CA VAL A 152 -6.51 -14.18 -15.22
C VAL A 152 -5.71 -14.92 -16.30
N GLU A 153 -6.39 -15.34 -17.37
CA GLU A 153 -5.81 -16.07 -18.50
C GLU A 153 -4.79 -15.22 -19.26
N ASP A 154 -5.07 -13.92 -19.45
CA ASP A 154 -4.13 -12.98 -20.07
C ASP A 154 -2.84 -12.86 -19.25
N ILE A 155 -2.97 -12.76 -17.92
CA ILE A 155 -1.82 -12.70 -17.00
C ILE A 155 -1.03 -14.00 -17.04
N VAL A 156 -1.69 -15.16 -17.05
CA VAL A 156 -1.03 -16.46 -17.09
C VAL A 156 -0.32 -16.65 -18.44
N SER A 157 -1.01 -16.41 -19.56
CA SER A 157 -0.44 -16.53 -20.91
C SER A 157 0.75 -15.58 -21.12
N SER A 158 0.61 -14.31 -20.74
CA SER A 158 1.71 -13.35 -20.82
C SER A 158 2.82 -13.70 -19.84
N GLY A 159 2.45 -14.18 -18.65
CA GLY A 159 3.36 -14.55 -17.57
C GLY A 159 4.27 -15.71 -17.91
N GLU A 160 3.83 -16.65 -18.74
CA GLU A 160 4.67 -17.75 -19.22
C GLU A 160 5.93 -17.24 -19.91
N LYS A 161 5.79 -16.25 -20.80
CA LYS A 161 6.91 -15.61 -21.52
C LYS A 161 7.92 -14.97 -20.58
N TYR A 162 7.46 -14.56 -19.40
CA TYR A 162 8.29 -13.95 -18.38
C TYR A 162 8.67 -14.92 -17.27
N ASN A 163 8.37 -16.22 -17.36
CA ASN A 163 8.59 -17.22 -16.31
C ASN A 163 7.90 -16.87 -14.98
N LEU A 164 6.70 -16.29 -15.03
CA LEU A 164 5.85 -16.12 -13.86
C LEU A 164 5.54 -17.50 -13.27
N LYS A 165 5.73 -17.67 -11.97
CA LYS A 165 5.51 -18.98 -11.33
C LYS A 165 4.39 -18.96 -10.31
N TYR A 166 4.26 -17.86 -9.58
CA TYR A 166 3.30 -17.74 -8.49
C TYR A 166 2.41 -16.52 -8.63
N ILE A 167 1.17 -16.66 -8.15
CA ILE A 167 0.21 -15.57 -7.96
C ILE A 167 -0.24 -15.61 -6.50
N ALA A 168 -0.08 -14.50 -5.77
CA ALA A 168 -0.60 -14.36 -4.41
C ALA A 168 -1.81 -13.44 -4.41
N ILE A 169 -2.92 -13.88 -3.82
CA ILE A 169 -4.19 -13.15 -3.78
C ILE A 169 -4.55 -12.84 -2.34
N ASN A 170 -4.73 -11.56 -2.03
CA ASN A 170 -5.20 -11.08 -0.73
C ASN A 170 -6.73 -11.01 -0.74
N GLN A 171 -7.39 -11.40 0.34
CA GLN A 171 -8.85 -11.30 0.49
C GLN A 171 -9.37 -9.87 0.39
N LYS A 172 -8.58 -8.87 0.81
CA LYS A 172 -8.91 -7.44 0.65
C LYS A 172 -8.89 -7.00 -0.82
N GLY A 173 -8.43 -7.88 -1.71
CA GLY A 173 -8.37 -7.68 -3.15
C GLY A 173 -7.06 -7.07 -3.63
N ALA A 174 -6.89 -7.12 -4.95
CA ALA A 174 -5.80 -6.48 -5.68
C ALA A 174 -6.16 -5.02 -6.00
N VAL A 175 -5.20 -4.12 -5.83
CA VAL A 175 -5.42 -2.68 -6.08
C VAL A 175 -5.64 -2.41 -7.57
N PHE A 176 -4.84 -3.04 -8.42
CA PHE A 176 -4.80 -2.79 -9.87
C PHE A 176 -5.52 -3.86 -10.69
N PHE A 177 -5.62 -5.09 -10.18
CA PHE A 177 -6.08 -6.27 -10.93
C PHE A 177 -7.28 -6.92 -10.24
N LYS A 178 -8.40 -6.18 -10.11
CA LYS A 178 -9.60 -6.65 -9.39
C LYS A 178 -10.13 -8.00 -9.85
N PHE A 179 -9.92 -8.38 -11.12
CA PHE A 179 -10.34 -9.68 -11.63
C PHE A 179 -9.59 -10.86 -10.96
N LEU A 180 -8.40 -10.63 -10.40
CA LEU A 180 -7.65 -11.64 -9.64
C LEU A 180 -8.35 -11.99 -8.32
N ASP A 181 -9.21 -11.12 -7.81
CA ASP A 181 -9.94 -11.35 -6.55
C ASP A 181 -10.88 -12.56 -6.67
N ASP A 182 -11.38 -12.85 -7.89
CA ASP A 182 -12.23 -14.02 -8.16
C ASP A 182 -11.53 -15.35 -7.85
N ILE A 183 -10.20 -15.41 -7.99
CA ILE A 183 -9.39 -16.60 -7.67
C ILE A 183 -9.48 -16.94 -6.18
N TYR A 184 -9.66 -15.95 -5.31
CA TYR A 184 -9.65 -16.17 -3.86
C TYR A 184 -10.80 -17.08 -3.41
N ASP A 185 -12.00 -16.83 -3.94
CA ASP A 185 -13.25 -17.53 -3.58
C ASP A 185 -13.63 -18.63 -4.58
N HIS A 186 -13.25 -18.51 -5.85
CA HIS A 186 -13.65 -19.44 -6.93
C HIS A 186 -12.47 -20.19 -7.55
N GLN A 187 -11.72 -20.92 -6.71
CA GLN A 187 -10.51 -21.63 -7.13
C GLN A 187 -10.78 -22.71 -8.19
N GLU A 188 -11.97 -23.32 -8.13
CA GLU A 188 -12.44 -24.35 -9.05
C GLU A 188 -12.53 -23.87 -10.50
N LYS A 189 -12.70 -22.56 -10.73
CA LYS A 189 -12.69 -21.98 -12.08
C LYS A 189 -11.29 -22.00 -12.72
N TYR A 190 -10.24 -22.08 -11.90
CA TYR A 190 -8.84 -21.96 -12.34
C TYR A 190 -8.05 -23.24 -12.02
N PRO A 191 -8.36 -24.39 -12.64
CA PRO A 191 -7.76 -25.69 -12.31
C PRO A 191 -6.25 -25.81 -12.62
N TYR A 192 -5.69 -24.84 -13.36
CA TYR A 192 -4.26 -24.68 -13.60
C TYR A 192 -3.53 -23.94 -12.48
N LEU A 193 -4.24 -23.38 -11.50
CA LEU A 193 -3.67 -22.75 -10.30
C LEU A 193 -3.70 -23.74 -9.14
N THR A 194 -2.52 -24.19 -8.72
CA THR A 194 -2.38 -25.11 -7.58
C THR A 194 -2.11 -24.32 -6.31
N LYS A 195 -3.01 -24.38 -5.32
CA LYS A 195 -2.80 -23.70 -4.04
C LYS A 195 -1.59 -24.30 -3.30
N VAL A 196 -0.59 -23.48 -3.03
CA VAL A 196 0.64 -23.87 -2.30
C VAL A 196 0.74 -23.24 -0.91
N TYR A 197 -0.09 -22.24 -0.62
CA TYR A 197 -0.18 -21.61 0.69
C TYR A 197 -1.57 -21.01 0.92
N ASP A 198 -2.05 -21.12 2.15
CA ASP A 198 -3.29 -20.49 2.61
C ASP A 198 -3.08 -19.98 4.04
N SER A 199 -3.13 -18.67 4.24
CA SER A 199 -2.88 -18.09 5.56
C SER A 199 -3.96 -18.48 6.58
N ALA A 200 -5.18 -18.80 6.14
CA ALA A 200 -6.21 -19.30 7.04
C ALA A 200 -5.84 -20.67 7.60
N GLU A 201 -5.21 -21.54 6.79
CA GLU A 201 -4.70 -22.85 7.23
C GLU A 201 -3.48 -22.72 8.16
N GLN A 202 -2.72 -21.63 8.02
CA GLN A 202 -1.62 -21.29 8.93
C GLN A 202 -2.08 -20.61 10.24
N GLY A 203 -3.40 -20.45 10.44
CA GLY A 203 -3.96 -19.86 11.66
C GLY A 203 -3.95 -18.33 11.71
N PHE A 204 -3.69 -17.65 10.60
CA PHE A 204 -3.70 -16.19 10.55
C PHE A 204 -5.13 -15.69 10.74
N LYS A 205 -5.29 -14.61 11.49
CA LYS A 205 -6.60 -14.06 11.85
C LYS A 205 -7.00 -12.89 10.97
N LYS A 206 -6.06 -12.01 10.62
CA LYS A 206 -6.36 -10.72 9.96
C LYS A 206 -5.84 -10.69 8.53
N PHE A 207 -4.59 -11.10 8.32
CA PHE A 207 -3.98 -11.15 7.01
C PHE A 207 -4.37 -12.43 6.27
N LYS A 208 -5.34 -12.29 5.37
CA LYS A 208 -5.94 -13.39 4.62
C LYS A 208 -5.39 -13.40 3.19
N VAL A 209 -4.49 -14.33 2.91
CA VAL A 209 -3.79 -14.45 1.63
C VAL A 209 -3.67 -15.91 1.21
N LYS A 210 -3.80 -16.17 -0.09
CA LYS A 210 -3.57 -17.47 -0.71
C LYS A 210 -2.51 -17.33 -1.79
N VAL A 211 -1.63 -18.32 -1.90
CA VAL A 211 -0.61 -18.37 -2.96
C VAL A 211 -0.88 -19.57 -3.85
N PHE A 212 -0.84 -19.34 -5.15
CA PHE A 212 -1.06 -20.33 -6.18
C PHE A 212 0.17 -20.46 -7.07
N GLU A 213 0.58 -21.68 -7.34
CA GLU A 213 1.56 -22.03 -8.36
C GLU A 213 0.85 -22.29 -9.69
N ILE A 214 1.36 -21.69 -10.76
CA ILE A 214 0.81 -21.83 -12.11
C ILE A 214 1.35 -23.11 -12.73
N ASN A 215 0.44 -23.99 -13.16
CA ASN A 215 0.75 -25.17 -13.95
C ASN A 215 0.48 -24.90 -15.45
N TYR A 216 1.52 -24.50 -16.18
CA TYR A 216 1.41 -24.20 -17.61
C TYR A 216 1.00 -25.39 -18.46
N ASP A 217 1.42 -26.62 -18.11
CA ASP A 217 0.99 -27.82 -18.84
C ASP A 217 -0.52 -28.02 -18.78
N LYS A 218 -1.13 -27.77 -17.62
CA LYS A 218 -2.59 -27.79 -17.45
C LYS A 218 -3.25 -26.63 -18.18
N PHE A 219 -2.67 -25.44 -18.10
CA PHE A 219 -3.19 -24.25 -18.79
C PHE A 219 -3.28 -24.48 -20.31
N HIS A 220 -2.20 -24.99 -20.92
CA HIS A 220 -2.16 -25.30 -22.35
C HIS A 220 -3.15 -26.39 -22.76
N LYS A 221 -3.31 -27.44 -21.94
CA LYS A 221 -4.30 -28.50 -22.21
C LYS A 221 -5.73 -27.97 -22.24
N LEU A 222 -6.06 -27.00 -21.38
CA LEU A 222 -7.39 -26.40 -21.33
C LEU A 222 -7.62 -25.41 -22.48
N ALA A 223 -6.57 -24.67 -22.87
CA ALA A 223 -6.63 -23.76 -24.02
C ALA A 223 -6.82 -24.47 -25.37
N ILE A 224 -6.51 -25.77 -25.46
CA ILE A 224 -6.72 -26.58 -26.68
C ILE A 224 -8.16 -27.12 -26.78
N ILE A 225 -8.91 -27.12 -25.68
CA ILE A 225 -10.26 -27.73 -25.59
C ILE A 225 -11.38 -26.68 -25.66
N GLY A 226 -11.06 -25.39 -25.46
CA GLY A 226 -12.00 -24.26 -25.58
C GLY A 226 -11.90 -23.58 -26.94
#